data_AF-A0A848V853-F1
#
_entry.id   AF-A0A848V853-F1
#
_cell.length_a   1.000
_cell.length_b   1.000
_cell.length_c   1.000
_cell.angle_alpha   90.00
_cell.angle_beta   90.00
_cell.angle_gamma   90.00
#
_symmetry.space_group_name_H-M   'P 1'
#
loop_
_entity.id
_entity.type
_entity.pdbx_description
1 polymer ?
#
loop_
_entity_poly.entity_id
_entity_poly.type
_entity_poly.pdbx_seq_one_letter_code
_entity_poly.pdbx_strand_id
1 'polypeptide(L)' 'MANAHNSQTRSGTSAVETYTLASLQRPANKRIADLEWRIKFTQMKLNLWHDLDNGEWTRLKELHEAAVHELRQLNTQLG' A
#
# COMPACT_ATOMS: atom_id res chain seq x y z
N MET A 1 42.37 36.02 -29.53
CA MET A 1 42.11 35.12 -30.68
C MET A 1 41.46 33.85 -30.13
N ALA A 2 40.33 33.49 -30.72
CA ALA A 2 39.49 32.35 -30.34
C ALA A 2 40.14 31.00 -30.67
N ASN A 3 39.79 29.94 -29.94
CA ASN A 3 39.07 28.83 -30.58
C ASN A 3 38.42 27.89 -29.57
N ALA A 4 37.13 27.68 -29.81
CA ALA A 4 36.31 26.64 -29.22
C ALA A 4 36.78 25.26 -29.70
N HIS A 5 36.77 24.27 -28.81
CA HIS A 5 36.62 22.87 -29.20
C HIS A 5 35.43 22.29 -28.46
N ASN A 6 34.31 22.33 -29.19
CA ASN A 6 33.16 21.46 -29.06
C ASN A 6 33.64 20.00 -29.10
N SER A 7 33.22 19.19 -28.13
CA SER A 7 33.17 17.75 -28.27
C SER A 7 31.82 17.28 -27.73
N GLN A 8 31.10 16.72 -28.68
CA GLN A 8 29.72 16.30 -28.67
C GLN A 8 29.55 14.97 -27.96
N THR A 9 28.31 14.70 -27.57
CA THR A 9 27.74 13.43 -27.05
C THR A 9 28.01 13.23 -25.54
N ARG A 10 26.96 13.11 -24.72
CA ARG A 10 26.07 11.94 -24.76
C ARG A 10 24.68 12.31 -24.28
N SER A 11 23.70 11.94 -25.09
CA SER A 11 22.27 11.93 -24.78
C SER A 11 22.02 11.46 -23.34
N GLY A 12 21.62 12.39 -22.49
CA GLY A 12 21.10 12.13 -21.14
C GLY A 12 19.57 12.16 -21.09
N THR A 13 18.89 12.02 -22.22
CA THR A 13 17.43 11.82 -22.27
C THR A 13 17.13 10.33 -22.25
N SER A 14 17.34 9.67 -21.11
CA SER A 14 16.71 8.37 -20.82
C SER A 14 16.84 8.00 -19.34
N ALA A 15 16.39 8.89 -18.46
CA ALA A 15 16.13 8.54 -17.06
C ALA A 15 14.68 8.88 -16.67
N VAL A 16 13.81 9.08 -17.65
CA VAL A 16 12.39 9.38 -17.44
C VAL A 16 11.59 8.32 -18.16
N GLU A 17 11.59 7.09 -17.68
CA GLU A 17 10.57 6.10 -18.10
C GLU A 17 10.47 4.84 -17.23
N THR A 18 11.31 4.66 -16.20
CA THR A 18 11.25 3.48 -15.31
C THR A 18 10.74 3.77 -13.90
N TYR A 19 10.05 4.90 -13.67
CA TYR A 19 9.56 5.30 -12.35
C TYR A 19 8.05 5.14 -12.15
N THR A 20 7.32 4.54 -13.09
CA THR A 20 5.86 4.51 -13.01
C THR A 20 5.31 3.33 -12.20
N LEU A 21 5.91 2.14 -12.30
CA LEU A 21 5.40 0.95 -11.59
C LEU A 21 5.90 0.81 -10.14
N ALA A 22 7.21 0.96 -9.89
CA ALA A 22 7.78 0.78 -8.55
C ALA A 22 7.29 1.83 -7.52
N SER A 23 6.95 3.03 -7.99
CA SER A 23 6.44 4.14 -7.18
C SER A 23 5.00 3.93 -6.73
N LEU A 24 4.17 3.24 -7.52
CA LEU A 24 2.79 2.89 -7.21
C LEU A 24 2.70 1.62 -6.34
N GLN A 25 3.66 0.70 -6.47
CA GLN A 25 3.73 -0.51 -5.65
C GLN A 25 4.09 -0.25 -4.18
N ARG A 26 4.90 0.77 -3.88
CA ARG A 26 5.29 1.10 -2.48
C ARG A 26 4.09 1.54 -1.61
N PRO A 27 3.20 2.43 -2.08
CA PRO A 27 1.95 2.77 -1.37
C PRO A 27 1.03 1.56 -1.20
N ALA A 28 0.85 0.76 -2.26
CA ALA A 28 -0.01 -0.42 -2.23
C ALA A 28 0.49 -1.47 -1.22
N ASN A 29 1.79 -1.77 -1.22
CA ASN A 29 2.38 -2.73 -0.28
C ASN A 29 2.30 -2.26 1.17
N LYS A 30 2.51 -0.96 1.42
CA LYS A 30 2.33 -0.38 2.76
C LYS A 30 0.87 -0.49 3.21
N ARG A 31 -0.08 -0.23 2.30
CA ARG A 31 -1.51 -0.34 2.60
C ARG A 31 -1.92 -1.78 2.87
N ILE A 32 -1.43 -2.73 2.09
CA ILE A 32 -1.65 -4.17 2.31
C ILE A 32 -1.12 -4.58 3.69
N ALA A 33 0.12 -4.22 4.03
CA ALA A 33 0.71 -4.57 5.33
C ALA A 33 -0.06 -3.94 6.51
N ASP A 34 -0.54 -2.70 6.37
CA ASP A 34 -1.38 -2.03 7.36
C ASP A 34 -2.72 -2.75 7.55
N LEU A 35 -3.38 -3.14 6.45
CA LEU A 35 -4.63 -3.89 6.47
C LEU A 35 -4.45 -5.27 7.10
N GLU A 36 -3.40 -6.01 6.74
CA GLU A 36 -3.07 -7.31 7.33
C GLU A 36 -2.83 -7.19 8.85
N TRP A 37 -2.09 -6.17 9.27
CA TRP A 37 -1.87 -5.90 10.70
C TRP A 37 -3.20 -5.60 11.41
N ARG A 38 -4.04 -4.76 10.82
CA ARG A 38 -5.35 -4.38 11.40
C ARG A 38 -6.28 -5.57 11.50
N ILE A 39 -6.32 -6.45 10.49
CA ILE A 39 -7.09 -7.70 10.50
C ILE A 39 -6.62 -8.60 11.66
N LYS A 40 -5.31 -8.82 11.80
CA LYS A 40 -4.74 -9.63 12.89
C LYS A 40 -5.05 -9.04 14.27
N PHE A 41 -4.87 -7.74 14.43
CA PHE A 41 -5.11 -7.04 15.69
C PHE A 41 -6.59 -7.11 16.10
N THR A 42 -7.49 -6.77 15.19
CA THR A 42 -8.94 -6.80 15.44
C THR A 42 -9.42 -8.22 15.74
N GLN A 43 -8.96 -9.23 15.00
CA GLN A 43 -9.28 -10.64 15.27
C GLN A 43 -8.80 -11.07 16.66
N MET A 44 -7.57 -10.72 17.04
CA MET A 44 -7.03 -11.03 18.37
C MET A 44 -7.89 -10.40 19.48
N LYS A 45 -8.34 -9.16 19.30
CA LYS A 45 -9.20 -8.46 20.26
C LYS A 45 -10.62 -9.05 20.32
N LEU A 46 -11.22 -9.38 19.18
CA LEU A 46 -12.53 -10.04 19.12
C LEU A 46 -12.50 -11.40 19.81
N ASN A 47 -11.42 -12.17 19.64
CA ASN A 47 -11.26 -13.48 20.28
C ASN A 47 -11.13 -13.41 21.81
N LEU A 48 -10.78 -12.25 22.38
CA LEU A 48 -10.66 -12.04 23.82
C LEU A 48 -11.98 -11.57 24.45
N TRP A 49 -13.01 -11.28 23.64
CA TRP A 49 -14.29 -10.80 24.13
C TRP A 49 -15.25 -11.98 24.36
N HIS A 50 -15.82 -12.03 25.57
CA HIS A 50 -16.84 -13.01 25.93
C HIS A 50 -18.28 -12.49 25.74
N ASP A 51 -18.44 -11.17 25.65
CA ASP A 51 -19.73 -10.50 25.46
C ASP A 51 -19.82 -9.93 24.04
N LEU A 52 -20.66 -10.58 23.22
CA LEU A 52 -20.84 -10.28 21.81
C LEU A 52 -21.88 -9.17 21.57
N ASP A 53 -22.70 -8.82 22.56
CA ASP A 53 -23.73 -7.78 22.47
C ASP A 53 -23.17 -6.40 22.89
N ASN A 54 -21.88 -6.33 23.20
CA ASN A 54 -21.19 -5.09 23.50
C ASN A 54 -21.02 -4.23 22.23
N GLY A 55 -21.47 -2.97 22.27
CA GLY A 55 -21.32 -2.03 21.15
C GLY A 55 -19.88 -1.83 20.67
N GLU A 56 -18.90 -1.96 21.57
CA GLU A 56 -17.47 -1.92 21.22
C GLU A 56 -17.02 -3.18 20.46
N TRP A 57 -17.60 -4.34 20.77
CA TRP A 57 -17.36 -5.57 20.01
C TRP A 57 -17.92 -5.44 18.60
N THR A 58 -19.16 -4.95 18.46
CA THR A 58 -19.79 -4.71 17.15
C THR A 58 -18.96 -3.77 16.30
N ARG A 59 -18.55 -2.62 16.86
CA ARG A 59 -17.71 -1.65 16.17
C ARG A 59 -16.36 -2.24 15.76
N LEU A 60 -15.75 -3.06 16.62
CA LEU A 60 -14.49 -3.73 16.31
C LEU A 60 -14.65 -4.77 15.20
N LYS A 61 -15.78 -5.48 15.16
CA LYS A 61 -16.11 -6.43 14.11
C LYS A 61 -16.33 -5.72 12.77
N GLU A 62 -17.07 -4.62 12.74
CA GLU A 62 -17.20 -3.79 11.54
C GLU A 62 -15.83 -3.30 11.04
N LEU A 63 -14.95 -2.91 11.95
CA LEU A 63 -13.57 -2.50 11.63
C LEU A 63 -12.78 -3.63 10.96
N HIS A 64 -12.93 -4.85 11.47
CA HIS A 64 -12.31 -6.05 10.93
C HIS A 64 -12.82 -6.36 9.53
N GLU A 65 -14.15 -6.42 9.37
CA GLU A 65 -14.80 -6.73 8.09
C GLU A 65 -14.46 -5.70 7.02
N ALA A 66 -14.44 -4.41 7.36
CA ALA A 66 -14.02 -3.34 6.46
C ALA A 66 -12.56 -3.53 5.98
N ALA A 67 -11.64 -3.87 6.89
CA ALA A 67 -10.24 -4.11 6.53
C ALA A 67 -10.06 -5.35 5.65
N VAL A 68 -10.78 -6.44 5.92
CA VAL A 68 -10.81 -7.65 5.08
C VAL A 68 -11.34 -7.34 3.68
N HIS A 69 -12.43 -6.58 3.61
CA HIS A 69 -13.04 -6.19 2.33
C HIS A 69 -12.09 -5.32 1.51
N GLU A 70 -11.46 -4.32 2.12
CA GLU A 70 -10.50 -3.45 1.45
C GLU A 70 -9.27 -4.24 0.94
N LEU A 71 -8.73 -5.15 1.75
CA LEU A 71 -7.60 -6.00 1.34
C LEU A 71 -7.98 -6.87 0.14
N ARG A 72 -9.19 -7.44 0.12
CA ARG A 72 -9.70 -8.22 -1.02
C ARG A 72 -9.81 -7.35 -2.27
N GLN A 73 -10.32 -6.13 -2.17
CA GLN A 73 -10.44 -5.22 -3.30
C GLN A 73 -9.06 -4.86 -3.89
N LEU A 74 -8.07 -4.57 -3.04
CA LEU A 74 -6.71 -4.28 -3.49
C LEU A 74 -6.07 -5.48 -4.19
N ASN A 75 -6.25 -6.69 -3.65
CA ASN A 75 -5.73 -7.90 -4.29
C ASN A 75 -6.40 -8.18 -5.65
N THR A 76 -7.70 -7.94 -5.79
CA THR A 76 -8.41 -8.06 -7.08
C THR A 76 -7.96 -7.02 -8.11
N GLN A 77 -7.51 -5.84 -7.67
CA GLN A 77 -7.02 -4.79 -8.57
C GLN A 77 -5.56 -4.98 -9.00
N LEU A 78 -4.78 -5.77 -8.24
CA LEU A 78 -3.36 -6.01 -8.47
C LEU A 78 -3.06 -7.36 -9.15
N GLY A 79 -4.01 -8.30 -9.15
CA GLY A 79 -3.92 -9.59 -9.83
C GLY A 79 -4.47 -9.55 -11.25
#